data_AF-A0A5N7BYK2-F1
#
_entry.id   AF-A0A5N7BYK2-F1
#
_cell.length_a   1.000
_cell.length_b   1.000
_cell.length_c   1.000
_cell.angle_alpha   90.00
_cell.angle_beta   90.00
_cell.angle_gamma   90.00
#
_symmetry.space_group_name_H-M   'P 1'
#
loop_
_entity.id
_entity.type
_entity.pdbx_description
1 polymer ?
#
loop_
_entity_poly.entity_id
_entity_poly.type
_entity_poly.pdbx_seq_one_letter_code
_entity_poly.pdbx_strand_id
1 'polypeptide(L)'
;MPVQKLESHRPSQPVVSLFVKKGSKNGMEILILLKELGLQCQLNVVEHAEEITDEAFRFVDIHGQLPMLTDIQEDGDHWFRLQESGAIILYLVERYDREHRVSFPTGSPEGLELSSWLFFLASRLGPNHDEAVHFSLRAPEQIPYGISRFVDQTLQLYMMLEKHLQVSQKPYIVDDKLHCPHPLHYRSQTCGH
;
A
#
# COMPACT_ATOMS: atom_id res chain seq x y z
N MET A 1 8.60 53.23 4.68
CA MET A 1 7.22 52.72 4.82
C MET A 1 7.20 51.30 4.26
N PRO A 2 6.56 50.34 4.95
CA PRO A 2 7.11 49.02 5.21
C PRO A 2 6.90 48.01 4.08
N VAL A 3 7.82 47.04 4.04
CA VAL A 3 7.75 45.78 3.29
C VAL A 3 6.49 45.03 3.74
N GLN A 4 5.44 45.05 2.93
CA GLN A 4 4.34 44.11 3.08
C GLN A 4 4.87 42.72 2.72
N LYS A 5 5.12 41.94 3.77
CA LYS A 5 5.31 40.50 3.70
C LYS A 5 4.07 39.95 3.01
N LEU A 6 4.17 39.60 1.72
CA LEU A 6 3.19 38.70 1.12
C LEU A 6 3.33 37.41 1.92
N GLU A 7 2.42 37.22 2.86
CA GLU A 7 2.12 35.90 3.39
C GLU A 7 1.69 35.07 2.19
N SER A 8 2.63 34.28 1.67
CA SER A 8 2.37 33.28 0.67
C SER A 8 1.29 32.38 1.24
N HIS A 9 0.07 32.54 0.71
CA HIS A 9 -1.00 31.58 0.88
C HIS A 9 -0.44 30.23 0.41
N ARG A 10 -0.04 29.39 1.37
CA ARG A 10 0.23 27.98 1.13
C ARG A 10 -0.99 27.42 0.40
N PRO A 11 -0.85 26.81 -0.78
CA PRO A 11 -1.89 25.91 -1.27
C PRO A 11 -2.21 24.92 -0.14
N SER A 12 -3.48 24.80 0.20
CA SER A 12 -3.96 23.97 1.30
C SER A 12 -3.80 22.48 0.98
N GLN A 13 -2.61 21.93 1.25
CA GLN A 13 -2.20 20.52 1.09
C GLN A 13 -2.31 19.93 -0.35
N PRO A 14 -1.36 19.07 -0.77
CA PRO A 14 -1.50 18.33 -2.02
C PRO A 14 -2.67 17.35 -1.91
N VAL A 15 -3.53 17.33 -2.94
CA VAL A 15 -4.69 16.43 -3.03
C VAL A 15 -4.26 15.17 -3.75
N VAL A 16 -4.22 14.06 -3.02
CA VAL A 16 -3.94 12.74 -3.58
C VAL A 16 -5.26 12.09 -3.99
N SER A 17 -5.38 11.62 -5.23
CA SER A 17 -6.52 10.83 -5.68
C SER A 17 -6.16 9.36 -5.76
N LEU A 18 -6.95 8.53 -5.09
CA LEU A 18 -6.75 7.08 -5.02
C LEU A 18 -7.95 6.37 -5.65
N PHE A 19 -7.68 5.50 -6.63
CA PHE A 19 -8.65 4.65 -7.28
C PHE A 19 -8.50 3.22 -6.76
N VAL A 20 -9.58 2.66 -6.21
CA VAL A 20 -9.55 1.31 -5.63
C VAL A 20 -10.76 0.49 -6.04
N LYS A 21 -10.58 -0.83 -6.09
CA LYS A 21 -11.71 -1.76 -6.13
C LYS A 21 -12.30 -1.94 -4.74
N LYS A 22 -13.63 -2.00 -4.66
CA LYS A 22 -14.35 -2.28 -3.41
C LYS A 22 -13.88 -3.62 -2.81
N GLY A 23 -13.50 -3.61 -1.54
CA GLY A 23 -12.99 -4.80 -0.85
C GLY A 23 -11.55 -5.21 -1.22
N SER A 24 -10.83 -4.39 -2.00
CA SER A 24 -9.42 -4.64 -2.31
C SER A 24 -8.55 -4.48 -1.06
N LYS A 25 -7.81 -5.54 -0.73
CA LYS A 25 -6.81 -5.53 0.34
C LYS A 25 -5.72 -4.48 0.10
N ASN A 26 -5.16 -4.48 -1.11
CA ASN A 26 -4.13 -3.53 -1.53
C ASN A 26 -4.62 -2.06 -1.45
N GLY A 27 -5.90 -1.82 -1.78
CA GLY A 27 -6.50 -0.50 -1.62
C GLY A 27 -6.64 -0.06 -0.15
N MET A 28 -7.02 -0.98 0.73
CA MET A 28 -7.12 -0.71 2.17
C MET A 28 -5.76 -0.37 2.78
N GLU A 29 -4.70 -1.06 2.37
CA GLU A 29 -3.33 -0.76 2.82
C GLU A 29 -2.98 0.71 2.52
N ILE A 30 -3.16 1.15 1.28
CA ILE A 30 -2.85 2.53 0.91
C ILE A 30 -3.71 3.53 1.69
N LEU A 31 -5.02 3.25 1.85
CA LEU A 31 -5.92 4.12 2.61
C LEU A 31 -5.48 4.31 4.07
N ILE A 32 -5.04 3.23 4.73
CA ILE A 32 -4.55 3.33 6.11
C ILE A 32 -3.25 4.14 6.14
N LEU A 33 -2.32 3.94 5.20
CA LEU A 33 -1.08 4.71 5.15
C LEU A 33 -1.36 6.21 4.96
N LEU A 34 -2.26 6.56 4.05
CA LEU A 34 -2.68 7.94 3.83
C LEU A 34 -3.24 8.56 5.11
N LYS A 35 -4.02 7.80 5.89
CA LYS A 35 -4.57 8.23 7.19
C LYS A 35 -3.46 8.45 8.23
N GLU A 36 -2.49 7.54 8.35
CA GLU A 36 -1.37 7.67 9.29
C GLU A 36 -0.48 8.88 8.97
N LEU A 37 -0.32 9.18 7.68
CA LEU A 37 0.40 10.36 7.20
C LEU A 37 -0.41 11.66 7.33
N GLY A 38 -1.70 11.58 7.65
CA GLY A 38 -2.59 12.74 7.75
C GLY A 38 -2.84 13.43 6.40
N LEU A 39 -2.77 12.68 5.30
CA LEU A 39 -2.98 13.20 3.94
C LEU A 39 -4.46 13.18 3.59
N GLN A 40 -4.93 14.29 2.99
CA GLN A 40 -6.26 14.34 2.42
C GLN A 40 -6.27 13.58 1.09
N CYS A 41 -7.16 12.59 0.99
CA CYS A 41 -7.28 11.75 -0.19
C CYS A 41 -8.70 11.82 -0.76
N GLN A 42 -8.78 12.05 -2.07
CA GLN A 42 -9.99 11.79 -2.84
C GLN A 42 -10.06 10.30 -3.19
N LEU A 43 -10.93 9.58 -2.49
CA LEU A 43 -11.17 8.17 -2.75
C LEU A 43 -12.19 7.97 -3.87
N ASN A 44 -11.77 7.30 -4.93
CA ASN A 44 -12.62 6.90 -6.05
C ASN A 44 -12.75 5.37 -6.05
N VAL A 45 -13.96 4.86 -5.86
CA VAL A 45 -14.23 3.42 -5.88
C VAL A 45 -14.77 3.04 -7.25
N VAL A 46 -14.06 2.16 -7.95
CA VAL A 46 -14.39 1.68 -9.31
C VAL A 46 -14.34 0.16 -9.35
N GLU A 47 -15.13 -0.49 -10.20
CA GLU A 47 -15.13 -1.96 -10.28
C GLU A 47 -14.01 -2.50 -11.18
N HIS A 48 -13.68 -1.74 -12.21
CA HIS A 48 -12.65 -2.03 -13.21
C HIS A 48 -11.82 -0.77 -13.54
N ALA A 49 -10.55 -0.96 -13.93
CA ALA A 49 -9.65 0.16 -14.22
C ALA A 49 -10.11 0.96 -15.45
N GLU A 50 -10.82 0.32 -16.39
CA GLU A 50 -11.33 0.91 -17.63
C GLU A 50 -12.43 1.96 -17.38
N GLU A 51 -13.05 1.95 -16.20
CA GLU A 51 -14.03 2.95 -15.78
C GLU A 51 -13.37 4.31 -15.47
N ILE A 52 -12.04 4.35 -15.32
CA ILE A 52 -11.29 5.56 -15.05
C ILE A 52 -11.17 6.37 -16.35
N THR A 53 -12.08 7.32 -16.53
CA THR A 53 -12.12 8.19 -17.71
C THR A 53 -11.19 9.41 -17.62
N ASP A 54 -10.52 9.58 -16.49
CA ASP A 54 -9.61 10.68 -16.27
C ASP A 54 -8.46 10.64 -17.30
N GLU A 55 -8.22 11.75 -17.99
CA GLU A 55 -7.11 11.88 -18.95
C GLU A 55 -5.75 11.65 -18.25
N ALA A 56 -5.72 11.88 -16.94
CA ALA A 56 -4.65 11.50 -16.03
C ALA A 56 -4.44 9.98 -15.88
N PHE A 57 -5.20 9.10 -16.56
CA PHE A 57 -4.94 7.65 -16.55
C PHE A 57 -5.04 7.00 -17.95
N ARG A 58 -5.71 7.63 -18.91
CA ARG A 58 -6.03 7.11 -20.25
C ARG A 58 -4.87 6.58 -21.13
N PHE A 59 -3.63 6.97 -20.88
CA PHE A 59 -2.47 6.62 -21.70
C PHE A 59 -1.43 5.71 -21.01
N VAL A 60 -1.61 5.39 -19.73
CA VAL A 60 -0.61 4.70 -18.89
C VAL A 60 -1.27 3.67 -18.00
N ASP A 61 -2.33 3.01 -18.46
CA ASP A 61 -2.72 1.76 -17.81
C ASP A 61 -1.77 0.67 -18.30
N ILE A 62 -0.77 0.36 -17.49
CA ILE A 62 0.30 -0.56 -17.87
C ILE A 62 -0.21 -2.01 -17.80
N HIS A 63 -1.19 -2.28 -16.93
CA HIS A 63 -1.61 -3.65 -16.57
C HIS A 63 -3.11 -3.87 -16.28
N GLY A 64 -3.99 -2.86 -16.30
CA GLY A 64 -5.42 -3.03 -16.01
C GLY A 64 -5.77 -3.17 -14.54
N GLN A 65 -4.84 -2.87 -13.62
CA GLN A 65 -4.97 -3.25 -12.22
C GLN A 65 -5.09 -2.06 -11.26
N LEU A 66 -5.97 -2.24 -10.28
CA LEU A 66 -6.17 -1.37 -9.13
C LEU A 66 -5.37 -1.93 -7.94
N PRO A 67 -4.84 -1.10 -7.03
CA PRO A 67 -5.09 0.33 -6.89
C PRO A 67 -4.23 1.22 -7.82
N MET A 68 -4.73 2.43 -8.08
CA MET A 68 -3.98 3.48 -8.80
C MET A 68 -3.99 4.77 -8.00
N LEU A 69 -2.87 5.49 -7.97
CA LEU A 69 -2.75 6.76 -7.27
C LEU A 69 -2.23 7.84 -8.22
N THR A 70 -2.83 9.02 -8.13
CA THR A 70 -2.30 10.25 -8.71
C THR A 70 -2.21 11.33 -7.64
N ASP A 71 -1.25 12.22 -7.82
CA ASP A 71 -0.90 13.26 -6.87
C ASP A 71 -0.64 14.54 -7.65
N ILE A 72 -1.43 15.57 -7.33
CA ILE A 72 -1.39 16.86 -8.02
C ILE A 72 -0.42 17.76 -7.25
N GLN A 73 0.72 18.08 -7.87
CA GLN A 73 1.70 18.99 -7.27
C GLN A 73 1.23 20.45 -7.32
N GLU A 74 1.78 21.28 -6.43
CA GLU A 74 1.42 22.71 -6.26
C GLU A 74 1.54 23.54 -7.54
N ASP A 75 2.39 23.10 -8.48
CA ASP A 75 2.62 23.77 -9.76
C ASP A 75 1.57 23.41 -10.84
N GLY A 76 0.60 22.55 -10.53
CA GLY A 76 -0.54 22.19 -11.39
C GLY A 76 -0.20 21.32 -12.62
N ASP A 77 1.07 21.28 -13.05
CA ASP A 77 1.51 20.63 -14.30
C ASP A 77 2.17 19.26 -14.11
N HIS A 78 2.58 18.89 -12.90
CA HIS A 78 3.27 17.61 -12.65
C HIS A 78 2.34 16.57 -12.03
N TRP A 79 1.81 15.71 -12.89
CA TRP A 79 0.96 14.57 -12.53
C TRP A 79 1.80 13.32 -12.80
N PHE A 80 2.27 12.65 -11.75
CA PHE A 80 2.76 11.28 -11.91
C PHE A 80 1.66 10.32 -11.43
N ARG A 81 1.67 9.13 -12.03
CA ARG A 81 0.66 8.10 -11.87
C ARG A 81 1.39 6.88 -11.34
N LEU A 82 0.84 6.23 -10.33
CA LEU A 82 1.42 5.03 -9.76
C LEU A 82 0.39 3.92 -9.76
N GLN A 83 0.80 2.77 -10.28
CA GLN A 83 0.17 1.47 -10.06
C GLN A 83 1.13 0.64 -9.18
N GLU A 84 0.70 -0.56 -8.78
CA GLU A 84 1.39 -1.41 -7.79
C GLU A 84 1.37 -0.82 -6.37
N SER A 85 0.71 -1.51 -5.44
CA SER A 85 0.57 -1.01 -4.06
C SER A 85 1.91 -0.79 -3.36
N GLY A 86 2.91 -1.65 -3.62
CA GLY A 86 4.26 -1.49 -3.09
C GLY A 86 4.93 -0.20 -3.57
N ALA A 87 4.82 0.13 -4.85
CA ALA A 87 5.38 1.37 -5.40
C ALA A 87 4.65 2.60 -4.87
N ILE A 88 3.33 2.53 -4.74
CA ILE A 88 2.52 3.59 -4.13
C ILE A 88 2.93 3.82 -2.67
N ILE A 89 3.11 2.76 -1.89
CA ILE A 89 3.55 2.85 -0.48
C ILE A 89 4.92 3.52 -0.39
N LEU A 90 5.90 3.07 -1.19
CA LEU A 90 7.24 3.66 -1.22
C LEU A 90 7.20 5.14 -1.57
N TYR A 91 6.43 5.52 -2.59
CA TYR A 91 6.24 6.92 -2.97
C TYR A 91 5.69 7.76 -1.81
N LEU A 92 4.61 7.28 -1.18
CA LEU A 92 3.96 8.02 -0.10
C LEU A 92 4.89 8.24 1.09
N VAL A 93 5.65 7.22 1.51
CA VAL A 93 6.58 7.39 2.63
C VAL A 93 7.75 8.29 2.26
N GLU A 94 8.35 8.13 1.07
CA GLU A 94 9.49 8.94 0.65
C GLU A 94 9.12 10.42 0.49
N ARG A 95 7.92 10.69 -0.02
CA ARG A 95 7.46 12.06 -0.26
C ARG A 95 6.94 12.75 1.00
N TYR A 96 6.11 12.05 1.76
CA TYR A 96 5.25 12.64 2.79
C TYR A 96 5.68 12.29 4.22
N ASP A 97 6.42 11.21 4.44
CA ASP A 97 6.92 10.85 5.77
C ASP A 97 8.33 11.41 6.04
N ARG A 98 8.49 12.73 5.88
CA ARG A 98 9.81 13.41 6.03
C ARG A 98 10.42 13.27 7.42
N GLU A 99 9.59 13.03 8.43
CA GLU A 99 10.00 12.83 9.82
C GLU A 99 10.18 11.36 10.18
N HIS A 100 9.98 10.44 9.22
CA HIS A 100 10.10 9.00 9.41
C HIS A 100 9.27 8.48 10.59
N ARG A 101 8.01 8.93 10.67
CA ARG A 101 7.04 8.53 11.70
C ARG A 101 6.57 7.09 11.47
N VAL A 102 6.39 6.70 10.22
CA VAL A 102 5.89 5.38 9.78
C VAL A 102 6.85 4.68 8.81
N SER A 103 8.06 5.24 8.62
CA SER A 103 9.11 4.75 7.73
C SER A 103 10.49 4.94 8.36
N PHE A 104 11.52 4.62 7.58
CA PHE A 104 12.92 4.84 7.92
C PHE A 104 13.60 5.69 6.84
N PRO A 105 14.73 6.35 7.17
CA PRO A 105 15.53 7.04 6.16
C PRO A 105 15.90 6.13 4.99
N THR A 106 15.73 6.63 3.76
CA THR A 106 16.12 5.90 2.55
C THR A 106 17.60 5.51 2.61
N GLY A 107 17.89 4.23 2.39
CA GLY A 107 19.25 3.68 2.45
C GLY A 107 19.78 3.36 3.85
N SER A 108 19.01 3.60 4.92
CA SER A 108 19.32 3.05 6.25
C SER A 108 19.24 1.52 6.25
N PRO A 109 19.94 0.82 7.16
CA PRO A 109 19.81 -0.62 7.32
C PRO A 109 18.35 -1.07 7.49
N GLU A 110 17.58 -0.37 8.31
CA GLU A 110 16.17 -0.65 8.59
C GLU A 110 15.29 -0.35 7.36
N GLY A 111 15.58 0.71 6.61
CA GLY A 111 14.88 1.02 5.36
C GLY A 111 15.11 -0.03 4.26
N LEU A 112 16.33 -0.57 4.16
CA LEU A 112 16.65 -1.66 3.24
C LEU A 112 15.97 -2.98 3.67
N GLU A 113 15.96 -3.28 4.97
CA GLU A 113 15.24 -4.43 5.51
C GLU A 113 13.73 -4.32 5.26
N LEU A 114 13.14 -3.15 5.50
CA LEU A 114 11.73 -2.90 5.25
C LEU A 114 11.39 -3.05 3.76
N SER A 115 12.25 -2.54 2.87
CA SER A 115 12.08 -2.69 1.43
C SER A 115 12.10 -4.17 1.03
N SER A 116 13.02 -4.96 1.59
CA SER A 116 13.09 -6.41 1.37
C SER A 116 11.79 -7.11 1.76
N TRP A 117 11.22 -6.78 2.92
CA TRP A 117 9.94 -7.32 3.36
C TRP A 117 8.76 -6.87 2.50
N LEU A 118 8.73 -5.60 2.09
CA LEU A 118 7.70 -5.09 1.17
C LEU A 118 7.73 -5.85 -0.17
N PHE A 119 8.91 -6.04 -0.75
CA PHE A 119 9.06 -6.81 -1.98
C PHE A 119 8.74 -8.30 -1.78
N PHE A 120 9.05 -8.89 -0.62
CA PHE A 120 8.62 -10.25 -0.27
C PHE A 120 7.09 -10.37 -0.27
N LEU A 121 6.39 -9.41 0.33
CA LEU A 121 4.93 -9.39 0.36
C LEU A 121 4.36 -9.24 -1.06
N ALA A 122 4.88 -8.29 -1.85
CA ALA A 122 4.40 -8.00 -3.18
C ALA A 122 4.69 -9.12 -4.20
N SER A 123 5.89 -9.70 -4.16
CA SER A 123 6.32 -10.68 -5.17
C SER A 123 6.02 -12.14 -4.83
N ARG A 124 5.87 -12.46 -3.54
CA ARG A 124 5.70 -13.85 -3.09
C ARG A 124 4.39 -14.06 -2.37
N LEU A 125 4.17 -13.39 -1.23
CA LEU A 125 3.02 -13.69 -0.39
C LEU A 125 1.69 -13.34 -1.07
N GLY A 126 1.57 -12.12 -1.60
CA GLY A 126 0.36 -11.63 -2.25
C GLY A 126 -0.10 -12.56 -3.39
N PRO A 127 0.73 -12.78 -4.43
CA PRO A 127 0.36 -13.63 -5.55
C PRO A 127 0.01 -15.07 -5.14
N ASN A 128 0.78 -15.68 -4.23
CA ASN A 128 0.47 -17.05 -3.79
C ASN A 128 -0.86 -17.12 -3.01
N HIS A 129 -1.13 -16.11 -2.18
CA HIS A 129 -2.40 -16.02 -1.46
C HIS A 129 -3.58 -15.83 -2.40
N ASP A 130 -3.46 -14.96 -3.40
CA ASP A 130 -4.51 -14.70 -4.37
C ASP A 130 -4.82 -15.95 -5.21
N GLU A 131 -3.79 -16.69 -5.63
CA GLU A 131 -3.97 -17.98 -6.31
C GLU A 131 -4.60 -19.04 -5.39
N ALA A 132 -4.19 -19.11 -4.12
CA ALA A 132 -4.80 -20.01 -3.15
C ALA A 132 -6.31 -19.73 -2.99
N VAL A 133 -6.69 -18.46 -2.89
CA VAL A 133 -8.09 -18.02 -2.84
C VAL A 133 -8.81 -18.34 -4.15
N HIS A 134 -8.17 -18.09 -5.31
CA HIS A 134 -8.76 -18.37 -6.60
C HIS A 134 -9.11 -19.85 -6.75
N PHE A 135 -8.12 -20.74 -6.60
CA PHE A 135 -8.35 -22.18 -6.75
C PHE A 135 -9.31 -22.75 -5.70
N SER A 136 -9.34 -22.19 -4.49
CA SER A 136 -10.19 -22.71 -3.42
C SER A 136 -11.64 -22.25 -3.51
N LEU A 137 -11.89 -21.02 -3.97
CA LEU A 137 -13.20 -20.36 -3.82
C LEU A 137 -13.80 -19.81 -5.12
N ARG A 138 -13.00 -19.59 -6.16
CA ARG A 138 -13.44 -18.86 -7.37
C ARG A 138 -13.32 -19.65 -8.67
N ALA A 139 -12.42 -20.64 -8.71
CA ALA A 139 -12.24 -21.48 -9.88
C ALA A 139 -13.56 -22.19 -10.23
N PRO A 140 -13.98 -22.22 -11.50
CA PRO A 140 -15.24 -22.84 -11.91
C PRO A 140 -15.24 -24.36 -11.72
N GLU A 141 -14.05 -24.97 -11.74
CA GLU A 141 -13.83 -26.38 -11.49
C GLU A 141 -12.80 -26.54 -10.36
N GLN A 142 -13.03 -27.55 -9.51
CA GLN A 142 -12.09 -27.87 -8.45
C GLN A 142 -10.88 -28.60 -9.01
N ILE A 143 -9.69 -28.02 -8.82
CA ILE A 143 -8.41 -28.59 -9.22
C ILE A 143 -7.61 -28.91 -7.95
N PRO A 144 -7.71 -30.14 -7.40
CA PRO A 144 -7.15 -30.47 -6.09
C PRO A 144 -5.66 -30.15 -5.95
N TYR A 145 -4.87 -30.39 -7.01
CA TYR A 145 -3.45 -30.05 -7.03
C TYR A 145 -3.19 -28.54 -6.97
N GLY A 146 -3.99 -27.74 -7.68
CA GLY A 146 -3.87 -26.28 -7.65
C GLY A 146 -4.13 -25.73 -6.25
N ILE A 147 -5.21 -26.21 -5.62
CA ILE A 147 -5.55 -25.88 -4.23
C ILE A 147 -4.40 -26.24 -3.30
N SER A 148 -3.98 -27.52 -3.27
CA SER A 148 -2.94 -27.96 -2.33
C SER A 148 -1.63 -27.20 -2.54
N ARG A 149 -1.20 -27.02 -3.78
CA ARG A 149 0.03 -26.31 -4.12
C ARG A 149 0.04 -24.88 -3.56
N PHE A 150 -0.98 -24.08 -3.85
CA PHE A 150 -0.99 -22.67 -3.45
C PHE A 150 -1.34 -22.47 -1.98
N VAL A 151 -2.18 -23.33 -1.39
CA VAL A 151 -2.44 -23.32 0.05
C VAL A 151 -1.18 -23.66 0.83
N ASP A 152 -0.48 -24.74 0.48
CA ASP A 152 0.75 -25.17 1.17
C ASP A 152 1.84 -24.10 1.03
N GLN A 153 2.01 -23.54 -0.18
CA GLN A 153 3.01 -22.50 -0.41
C GLN A 153 2.68 -21.20 0.34
N THR A 154 1.41 -20.80 0.38
CA THR A 154 0.96 -19.64 1.17
C THR A 154 1.19 -19.86 2.67
N LEU A 155 0.87 -21.06 3.18
CA LEU A 155 1.10 -21.43 4.57
C LEU A 155 2.59 -21.37 4.92
N GLN A 156 3.47 -21.88 4.07
CA GLN A 156 4.92 -21.80 4.28
C GLN A 156 5.42 -20.35 4.37
N LEU A 157 4.91 -19.45 3.52
CA LEU A 157 5.28 -18.03 3.56
C LEU A 157 4.79 -17.35 4.84
N TYR A 158 3.60 -17.69 5.34
CA TYR A 158 3.12 -17.24 6.64
C TYR A 158 3.94 -17.78 7.80
N MET A 159 4.32 -19.06 7.77
CA MET A 159 5.19 -19.65 8.79
C MET A 159 6.57 -18.98 8.83
N MET A 160 7.08 -18.51 7.67
CA MET A 160 8.32 -17.75 7.61
C MET A 160 8.20 -16.38 8.29
N LEU A 161 7.08 -15.68 8.07
CA LEU A 161 6.77 -14.43 8.76
C LEU A 161 6.63 -14.62 10.27
N GLU A 162 5.88 -15.64 10.68
CA GLU A 162 5.70 -15.99 12.09
C GLU A 162 7.04 -16.30 12.77
N LYS A 163 7.87 -17.12 12.13
CA LYS A 163 9.21 -17.43 12.64
C LYS A 163 10.08 -16.18 12.77
N HIS A 164 10.02 -15.27 11.80
CA HIS A 164 10.74 -13.99 11.88
C HIS A 164 10.31 -13.18 13.10
N LEU A 165 9.01 -13.01 13.32
CA LEU A 165 8.47 -12.28 14.47
C LEU A 165 8.81 -12.95 15.81
N GLN A 166 8.79 -14.28 15.88
CA GLN A 166 9.18 -15.03 17.08
C GLN A 166 10.66 -14.85 17.42
N VAL A 167 11.54 -14.87 16.41
CA VAL A 167 12.99 -14.72 16.60
C VAL A 167 13.36 -13.28 16.90
N SER A 168 12.73 -12.31 16.23
CA SER A 168 13.01 -10.89 16.44
C SER A 168 12.52 -10.41 17.80
N GLN A 169 11.47 -11.02 18.35
CA GLN A 169 10.76 -10.58 19.56
C GLN A 169 10.30 -9.12 19.50
N LYS A 170 10.16 -8.58 18.30
CA LYS A 170 9.76 -7.20 18.06
C LYS A 170 8.26 -7.12 17.81
N PRO A 171 7.61 -5.99 18.15
CA PRO A 171 6.19 -5.81 17.89
C PRO A 171 5.86 -5.69 16.39
N TYR A 172 6.86 -5.44 15.53
CA TYR A 172 6.70 -5.28 14.08
C TYR A 172 7.75 -6.07 13.29
N ILE A 173 7.53 -6.17 11.98
CA ILE A 173 8.42 -6.89 11.05
C ILE A 173 9.83 -6.27 11.03
N VAL A 174 9.91 -4.94 11.06
CA VAL A 174 11.17 -4.21 11.16
C VAL A 174 11.08 -3.27 12.35
N ASP A 175 11.94 -3.53 13.33
CA ASP A 175 12.11 -2.71 14.53
C ASP A 175 10.83 -2.38 15.33
N ASP A 176 10.77 -1.20 15.96
CA ASP A 176 9.73 -0.82 16.93
C ASP A 176 8.62 0.08 16.35
N LYS A 177 8.58 0.30 15.04
CA LYS A 177 7.65 1.22 14.38
C LYS A 177 6.67 0.48 13.46
N LEU A 178 5.47 1.05 13.30
CA LEU A 178 4.44 0.48 12.42
C LEU A 178 4.87 0.70 10.96
N HIS A 179 5.20 -0.38 10.27
CA HIS A 179 5.61 -0.33 8.88
C HIS A 179 4.74 -1.23 8.03
N CYS A 180 3.96 -0.60 7.17
CA CYS A 180 2.97 -1.20 6.29
C CYS A 180 1.65 -1.55 6.99
N PRO A 181 0.53 -0.93 6.59
CA PRO A 181 -0.79 -1.24 7.12
C PRO A 181 -1.38 -2.49 6.45
N HIS A 182 -0.64 -3.59 6.49
CA HIS A 182 -1.17 -4.87 6.07
C HIS A 182 -2.24 -5.34 7.09
N PRO A 183 -3.43 -5.82 6.67
CA PRO A 183 -4.52 -6.15 7.58
C PRO A 183 -4.22 -7.25 8.62
N LEU A 184 -3.07 -7.92 8.53
CA LEU A 184 -2.67 -8.97 9.48
C LEU A 184 -2.24 -8.44 10.86
N HIS A 185 -2.13 -7.11 11.04
CA HIS A 185 -1.76 -6.51 12.32
C HIS A 185 -2.73 -5.43 12.79
N TYR A 186 -4.05 -5.65 12.64
CA TYR A 186 -5.01 -4.92 13.47
C TYR A 186 -4.90 -5.45 14.91
N ARG A 187 -4.26 -4.67 15.80
CA ARG A 187 -4.21 -4.95 17.24
C ARG A 187 -5.62 -5.31 17.74
N SER A 188 -5.71 -6.38 18.52
CA SER A 188 -6.89 -6.83 19.28
C SER A 188 -7.28 -5.84 20.39
N GLN A 189 -7.54 -4.58 20.05
CA GLN A 189 -8.06 -3.56 20.96
C GLN A 189 -9.50 -3.20 20.59
N THR A 190 -10.40 -4.17 20.53
CA THR A 190 -11.86 -3.96 20.64
C THR A 190 -12.54 -5.26 21.08
N CYS A 191 -12.35 -5.66 22.34
CA CYS A 191 -13.31 -6.47 23.10
C CYS A 191 -12.99 -6.31 24.58
N GLY A 192 -13.53 -5.22 25.14
CA GLY A 192 -13.40 -4.85 26.54
C GLY A 192 -14.54 -3.92 26.90
N HIS A 193 -15.77 -4.43 26.77
CA HIS A 193 -16.97 -4.01 27.49
C HIS A 193 -17.90 -5.22 27.60
#